data_AF-A0A521IHQ7-F1
#
_entry.id   AF-A0A521IHQ7-F1
#
_cell.length_a   1.000
_cell.length_b   1.000
_cell.length_c   1.000
_cell.angle_alpha   90.00
_cell.angle_beta   90.00
_cell.angle_gamma   90.00
#
_symmetry.space_group_name_H-M   'P 1'
#
loop_
_entity.id
_entity.type
_entity.pdbx_description
1 polymer ?
#
loop_
_entity_poly.entity_id
_entity_poly.type
_entity_poly.pdbx_seq_one_letter_code
_entity_poly.pdbx_strand_id
1 'polypeptide(L)'
;MNAAFNGYLFKKRIDITKYCNGDERFVTLREPSSQEFLKIIDGADKGGDDGDIVMMKNLIPLVPDLIFEHNFFDAEKNEKKISNREVAEFLCSKIDLMVDLTVQYVSSLPLANGNAGK
;
A
#
# COMPACT_ATOMS: atom_id res chain seq x y z
N MET A 1 14.79 -19.75 -27.81
CA MET A 1 13.78 -18.72 -27.50
C MET A 1 13.03 -19.19 -26.26
N ASN A 2 13.40 -18.72 -25.07
CA ASN A 2 12.70 -19.07 -23.84
C ASN A 2 11.51 -18.12 -23.67
N ALA A 3 10.31 -18.59 -24.03
CA ALA A 3 9.08 -17.99 -23.53
C ALA A 3 9.05 -18.28 -22.02
N ALA A 4 9.50 -17.32 -21.22
CA ALA A 4 9.35 -17.36 -19.78
C ALA A 4 7.86 -17.55 -19.50
N PHE A 5 7.52 -18.69 -18.92
CA PHE A 5 6.19 -19.03 -18.46
C PHE A 5 5.81 -17.96 -17.42
N ASN A 6 5.04 -16.96 -17.85
CA ASN A 6 4.72 -15.79 -17.04
C ASN A 6 3.55 -16.18 -16.12
N GLY A 7 3.83 -17.07 -15.16
CA GLY A 7 2.90 -17.90 -14.41
C GLY A 7 2.07 -17.18 -13.33
N TYR A 8 1.48 -16.04 -13.68
CA TYR A 8 0.47 -15.38 -12.86
C TYR A 8 -0.90 -15.56 -13.53
N LEU A 9 -1.77 -16.36 -12.92
CA LEU A 9 -3.11 -16.69 -13.37
C LEU A 9 -4.05 -15.46 -13.34
N PHE A 10 -3.79 -14.52 -12.42
CA PHE A 10 -4.62 -13.34 -12.24
C PHE A 10 -3.83 -12.04 -12.11
N LYS A 11 -4.34 -10.99 -12.78
CA LYS A 11 -3.85 -9.61 -12.70
C LYS A 11 -5.04 -8.67 -12.55
N LYS A 12 -4.95 -7.72 -11.62
CA LYS A 12 -6.00 -6.73 -11.37
C LYS A 12 -5.46 -5.33 -11.55
N ARG A 13 -6.01 -4.61 -12.54
CA ARG A 13 -5.82 -3.17 -12.66
C ARG A 13 -6.70 -2.45 -11.64
N ILE A 14 -6.10 -1.49 -10.95
CA ILE A 14 -6.72 -0.61 -9.97
C ILE A 14 -6.48 0.82 -10.46
N ASP A 15 -7.55 1.51 -10.83
CA ASP A 15 -7.49 2.92 -11.20
C ASP A 15 -7.53 3.78 -9.93
N ILE A 16 -6.55 4.65 -9.81
CA ILE A 16 -6.30 5.48 -8.62
C ILE A 16 -6.26 6.97 -8.95
N THR A 17 -6.70 7.36 -10.15
CA THR A 17 -6.85 8.74 -10.63
C THR A 17 -7.47 9.68 -9.60
N LYS A 18 -8.50 9.22 -8.87
CA LYS A 18 -9.16 10.02 -7.82
C LYS A 18 -8.25 10.43 -6.67
N TYR A 19 -7.14 9.73 -6.46
CA TYR A 19 -6.15 10.02 -5.41
C TYR A 19 -4.95 10.81 -5.93
N CYS A 20 -4.93 11.14 -7.22
CA CYS A 20 -3.85 11.80 -7.93
C CYS A 20 -4.33 13.11 -8.59
N ASN A 21 -5.22 13.86 -7.92
CA ASN A 21 -5.72 15.16 -8.38
C ASN A 21 -6.32 15.18 -9.80
N GLY A 22 -6.83 14.04 -10.28
CA GLY A 22 -7.41 13.91 -11.62
C GLY A 22 -6.42 13.49 -12.70
N ASP A 23 -5.12 13.36 -12.38
CA ASP A 23 -4.15 12.74 -13.29
C ASP A 23 -4.49 11.27 -13.46
N GLU A 24 -4.63 10.81 -14.71
CA GLU A 24 -4.90 9.40 -15.00
C GLU A 24 -3.79 8.50 -14.46
N ARG A 25 -4.07 7.75 -13.39
CA ARG A 25 -3.11 6.87 -12.73
C ARG A 25 -3.69 5.50 -12.45
N PHE A 26 -2.90 4.46 -12.72
CA PHE A 26 -3.24 3.08 -12.43
C PHE A 26 -2.06 2.30 -11.89
N VAL A 27 -2.39 1.23 -11.16
CA VAL A 27 -1.48 0.16 -10.77
C VAL A 27 -2.15 -1.17 -11.09
N THR A 28 -1.42 -2.07 -11.72
CA THR A 28 -1.84 -3.46 -11.94
C THR A 28 -1.09 -4.34 -10.96
N LEU A 29 -1.82 -5.03 -10.10
CA LEU A 29 -1.26 -6.02 -9.20
C LEU A 29 -1.40 -7.42 -9.79
N ARG A 30 -0.35 -8.24 -9.68
CA ARG A 30 -0.44 -9.68 -9.90
C ARG A 30 -1.01 -10.37 -8.66
N GLU A 31 -1.49 -11.60 -8.85
CA GLU A 31 -1.76 -12.47 -7.72
C GLU A 31 -0.48 -12.72 -6.89
N PRO A 32 -0.61 -12.82 -5.56
CA PRO A 32 0.45 -13.35 -4.72
C PRO A 32 0.67 -14.83 -5.05
N SER A 33 1.92 -15.27 -5.01
CA SER A 33 2.26 -16.69 -4.97
C SER A 33 1.68 -17.34 -3.72
N SER A 34 1.58 -18.67 -3.69
CA SER A 34 1.07 -19.39 -2.52
C SER A 34 1.84 -19.06 -1.24
N GLN A 35 3.15 -18.83 -1.31
CA GLN A 35 3.97 -18.44 -0.14
C GLN A 35 3.68 -17.01 0.33
N GLU A 36 3.53 -16.06 -0.60
CA GLU A 36 3.13 -14.68 -0.27
C GLU A 36 1.73 -14.65 0.32
N PHE A 37 0.80 -15.42 -0.24
CA PHE A 37 -0.56 -15.54 0.24
C PHE A 37 -0.61 -16.11 1.67
N LEU A 38 0.14 -17.18 1.94
CA LEU A 38 0.25 -17.74 3.30
C LEU A 38 0.76 -16.71 4.31
N LYS A 39 1.72 -15.86 3.94
CA LYS A 39 2.19 -14.77 4.82
C LYS A 39 1.10 -13.74 5.09
N ILE A 40 0.29 -13.41 4.08
CA ILE A 40 -0.82 -12.47 4.22
C ILE A 40 -1.87 -13.03 5.19
N ILE A 41 -2.27 -14.30 5.04
CA ILE A 41 -3.38 -14.89 5.82
C ILE A 41 -2.97 -15.41 7.20
N ASP A 42 -1.73 -15.88 7.40
CA ASP A 42 -1.26 -16.39 8.71
C ASP A 42 -1.28 -15.29 9.80
N GLY A 43 -1.21 -14.03 9.38
CA GLY A 43 -1.43 -12.89 10.27
C GLY A 43 -2.89 -12.68 10.67
N ALA A 44 -3.83 -12.88 9.73
CA ALA A 44 -5.25 -12.66 9.95
C ALA A 44 -5.83 -13.70 10.93
N ASP A 45 -5.47 -14.99 10.76
CA ASP A 45 -5.96 -16.09 11.60
C ASP A 45 -5.47 -16.00 13.07
N LYS A 46 -4.36 -15.29 13.31
CA LYS A 46 -3.79 -15.08 14.66
C LYS A 46 -4.22 -13.77 15.31
N GLY A 47 -4.91 -12.89 14.58
CA GLY A 47 -5.19 -11.50 14.98
C GLY A 47 -6.44 -11.30 15.84
N GLY A 48 -7.33 -12.28 15.96
CA GLY A 48 -8.62 -12.09 16.64
C GLY A 48 -9.43 -10.96 15.98
N ASP A 49 -9.98 -10.04 16.77
CA ASP A 49 -10.75 -8.88 16.28
C ASP A 49 -9.92 -7.89 15.42
N ASP A 50 -8.58 -7.98 15.47
CA ASP A 50 -7.65 -7.14 14.70
C ASP A 50 -7.15 -7.82 13.41
N GLY A 51 -7.77 -8.92 12.97
CA GLY A 51 -7.34 -9.73 11.82
C GLY A 51 -7.08 -8.93 10.54
N ASP A 52 -7.92 -7.93 10.25
CA ASP A 52 -7.77 -7.05 9.07
C ASP A 52 -6.51 -6.16 9.16
N ILE A 53 -6.19 -5.66 10.35
CA ILE A 53 -5.00 -4.83 10.59
C ILE A 53 -3.74 -5.68 10.41
N VAL A 54 -3.74 -6.91 10.93
CA VAL A 54 -2.59 -7.81 10.78
C VAL A 54 -2.42 -8.23 9.32
N MET A 55 -3.52 -8.50 8.61
CA MET A 55 -3.50 -8.76 7.17
C MET A 55 -2.89 -7.59 6.39
N MET A 56 -3.30 -6.34 6.68
CA MET A 56 -2.72 -5.15 6.05
C MET A 56 -1.23 -5.00 6.33
N LYS A 57 -0.80 -5.22 7.59
CA LYS A 57 0.62 -5.19 7.99
C LYS A 57 1.47 -6.19 7.21
N ASN A 58 0.90 -7.34 6.84
CA ASN A 58 1.60 -8.36 6.06
C ASN A 58 1.52 -8.11 4.54
N LEU A 59 0.46 -7.47 4.06
CA LEU A 59 0.26 -7.16 2.65
C LEU A 59 1.10 -5.95 2.19
N ILE A 60 1.13 -4.86 2.97
CA ILE A 60 1.81 -3.61 2.60
C ILE A 60 3.27 -3.82 2.17
N PRO A 61 4.10 -4.58 2.90
CA PRO A 61 5.49 -4.83 2.51
C PRO A 61 5.64 -5.59 1.18
N LEU A 62 4.62 -6.37 0.78
CA LEU A 62 4.63 -7.15 -0.46
C LEU A 62 4.18 -6.34 -1.68
N VAL A 63 3.49 -5.21 -1.48
CA VAL A 63 2.96 -4.39 -2.59
C VAL A 63 3.99 -4.08 -3.68
N PRO A 64 5.25 -3.67 -3.40
CA PRO A 64 6.25 -3.44 -4.45
C PRO A 64 6.45 -4.63 -5.39
N ASP A 65 6.46 -5.85 -4.84
CA ASP A 65 6.68 -7.09 -5.58
C ASP A 65 5.42 -7.58 -6.29
N LEU A 66 4.25 -7.18 -5.79
CA LEU A 66 2.94 -7.45 -6.39
C LEU A 66 2.63 -6.52 -7.56
N ILE A 67 3.27 -5.35 -7.67
CA ILE A 67 3.07 -4.45 -8.80
C ILE A 67 3.61 -5.10 -10.08
N PHE A 68 2.70 -5.48 -10.97
CA PHE A 68 3.02 -5.99 -12.28
C PHE A 68 3.29 -4.84 -13.27
N GLU A 69 2.49 -3.78 -13.19
CA GLU A 69 2.59 -2.62 -14.07
C GLU A 69 2.00 -1.37 -13.41
N HIS A 70 2.46 -0.19 -13.79
CA HIS A 70 1.90 1.11 -13.40
C HIS A 70 2.27 2.18 -14.44
N ASN A 71 1.62 3.34 -14.41
CA ASN A 71 1.91 4.50 -15.29
C ASN A 71 2.44 5.72 -14.52
N PHE A 72 3.30 5.48 -13.52
CA PHE A 72 3.94 6.56 -12.77
C PHE A 72 5.28 6.92 -13.40
N PHE A 73 5.50 8.22 -13.55
CA PHE A 73 6.69 8.79 -14.17
C PHE A 73 7.18 9.97 -13.33
N ASP A 74 8.49 10.10 -13.24
CA ASP A 74 9.16 11.19 -12.54
C ASP A 74 9.11 12.45 -13.42
N ALA A 75 8.32 13.45 -12.99
CA ALA A 75 8.19 14.71 -13.70
C ALA A 75 9.49 15.53 -13.70
N GLU A 76 10.38 15.32 -12.72
CA GLU A 76 11.64 16.05 -12.58
C GLU A 76 12.79 15.36 -13.35
N LYS A 77 12.62 14.09 -13.74
CA LYS A 77 13.63 13.30 -14.46
C LYS A 77 13.17 12.85 -15.85
N ASN A 78 12.75 13.81 -16.70
CA ASN A 78 12.40 13.57 -18.10
C ASN A 78 11.37 12.44 -18.29
N GLU A 79 10.35 12.38 -17.44
CA GLU A 79 9.29 11.36 -17.48
C GLU A 79 9.83 9.92 -17.40
N LYS A 80 10.93 9.70 -16.68
CA LYS A 80 11.42 8.33 -16.45
C LYS A 80 10.41 7.57 -15.59
N LYS A 81 10.06 6.35 -16.00
CA LYS A 81 9.20 5.46 -15.21
C LYS A 81 9.86 5.19 -13.85
N ILE A 82 9.14 5.48 -12.77
CA ILE A 82 9.62 5.21 -11.41
C ILE A 82 9.55 3.71 -11.12
N SER A 83 10.27 3.24 -10.11
CA SER A 83 10.25 1.83 -9.70
C SER A 83 8.95 1.47 -8.98
N ASN A 84 8.60 0.18 -8.96
CA ASN A 84 7.48 -0.33 -8.18
C ASN A 84 7.58 0.03 -6.69
N ARG A 85 8.82 0.08 -6.16
CA ARG A 85 9.07 0.46 -4.77
C ARG A 85 8.69 1.93 -4.53
N GLU A 86 9.11 2.84 -5.40
CA GLU A 86 8.73 4.26 -5.32
C GLU A 86 7.21 4.44 -5.47
N VAL A 87 6.54 3.64 -6.30
CA VAL A 87 5.06 3.64 -6.40
C VAL A 87 4.43 3.18 -5.09
N ALA A 88 4.91 2.08 -4.51
CA ALA A 88 4.39 1.57 -3.25
C ALA A 88 4.60 2.57 -2.10
N GLU A 89 5.76 3.21 -2.03
CA GLU A 89 6.06 4.29 -1.08
C GLU A 89 5.12 5.49 -1.28
N PHE A 90 4.86 5.91 -2.53
CA PHE A 90 3.85 6.93 -2.82
C PHE A 90 2.46 6.55 -2.33
N LEU A 91 2.01 5.31 -2.59
CA LEU A 91 0.70 4.83 -2.14
C LEU A 91 0.61 4.80 -0.60
N CYS A 92 1.66 4.34 0.07
CA CYS A 92 1.74 4.31 1.53
C CYS A 92 1.76 5.72 2.13
N SER A 93 2.41 6.69 1.48
CA SER A 93 2.46 8.07 1.97
C SER A 93 1.07 8.71 2.13
N LYS A 94 0.07 8.26 1.36
CA LYS A 94 -1.32 8.71 1.51
C LYS A 94 -1.98 8.15 2.77
N ILE A 95 -1.57 6.97 3.23
CA ILE A 95 -1.98 6.37 4.50
C ILE A 95 -1.25 7.07 5.65
N ASP A 96 0.06 7.25 5.52
CA ASP A 96 0.88 7.92 6.54
C ASP A 96 0.38 9.35 6.81
N LEU A 97 -0.01 10.08 5.76
CA LEU A 97 -0.62 11.41 5.90
C LEU A 97 -1.92 11.38 6.73
N MET A 98 -2.78 10.37 6.50
CA MET A 98 -4.03 10.22 7.25
C MET A 98 -3.78 9.82 8.71
N VAL A 99 -2.78 8.96 8.95
CA VAL A 99 -2.36 8.58 10.31
C VAL A 99 -1.80 9.78 11.05
N ASP A 100 -0.88 10.52 10.43
CA ASP A 100 -0.26 11.71 11.02
C ASP A 100 -1.30 12.81 11.32
N LEU A 101 -2.20 13.09 10.38
CA LEU A 101 -3.33 14.00 10.60
C LEU A 101 -4.18 13.59 11.82
N THR A 102 -4.47 12.30 11.93
CA THR A 102 -5.28 11.76 13.03
C THR A 102 -4.54 11.88 14.37
N VAL A 103 -3.25 11.58 14.40
CA VAL A 103 -2.41 11.73 15.60
C VAL A 103 -2.34 13.19 16.04
N GLN A 104 -2.10 14.11 15.11
CA GLN A 104 -2.06 15.55 15.40
C GLN A 104 -3.42 16.05 15.92
N TYR A 105 -4.51 15.61 15.29
CA TYR A 105 -5.86 15.97 15.72
C TYR A 105 -6.16 15.44 17.12
N VAL A 106 -5.93 14.15 17.39
CA VAL A 106 -6.14 13.54 18.72
C VAL A 106 -5.27 14.22 19.79
N SER A 107 -4.01 14.53 19.48
CA SER A 107 -3.10 15.23 20.40
C SER A 107 -3.54 16.66 20.70
N SER A 108 -4.33 17.28 19.81
CA SER A 108 -4.92 18.60 20.02
C SER A 108 -6.20 18.58 20.87
N LEU A 109 -6.80 17.39 21.09
CA LEU A 109 -8.02 17.28 21.88
C LEU A 109 -7.71 17.46 23.38
N PRO A 110 -8.54 18.22 24.13
CA PRO A 110 -8.36 18.43 25.58
C PRO A 110 -8.37 17.16 26.43
N LEU A 111 -8.78 16.03 25.86
CA LEU A 111 -8.89 14.74 26.53
C LEU A 111 -7.53 14.07 26.81
N ALA A 112 -6.44 14.49 26.16
CA ALA A 112 -5.09 13.96 26.40
C ALA A 112 -4.34 14.65 27.57
N ASN A 113 -4.77 15.84 27.98
CA ASN A 113 -4.12 16.63 29.05
C ASN A 113 -4.82 16.54 30.41
N GLY A 114 -5.79 15.62 30.58
CA GLY A 114 -6.61 15.50 31.79
C GLY A 114 -6.00 14.73 32.98
N ASN A 115 -4.80 14.15 32.85
CA ASN A 115 -4.22 13.26 33.89
C ASN A 115 -2.76 13.56 34.24
N ALA A 116 -2.36 14.84 34.24
CA ALA A 116 -1.10 15.28 34.87
C ALA A 116 -1.41 16.37 35.90
N GLY A 117 -2.05 16.00 37.00
CA GLY A 117 -2.45 16.96 38.02
C GLY A 117 -3.17 16.35 39.21
N LYS A 118 -2.57 15.34 39.86
CA LYS A 118 -2.70 15.09 41.30
C LYS A 118 -1.39 14.52 41.82
#